data_AF-A0A967IUN6-F1
#
_entry.id   AF-A0A967IUN6-F1
#
_cell.length_a   1.000
_cell.length_b   1.000
_cell.length_c   1.000
_cell.angle_alpha   90.00
_cell.angle_beta   90.00
_cell.angle_gamma   90.00
#
_symmetry.space_group_name_H-M   'P 1'
#
loop_
_entity.id
_entity.type
_entity.pdbx_description
1 polymer ?
#
loop_
_entity_poly.entity_id
_entity_poly.type
_entity_poly.pdbx_seq_one_letter_code
_entity_poly.pdbx_strand_id
1 'polypeptide(L)'
;MSLQGVELVAVSIMVLAVLAMVIGAAFVLRKRRLALRRFSASLGQERLQSGRTYEAEVDGCRYEYAYRAGSRNRPASFEIRIECASPGDFEVRPERRLDRLFKRLGIAAELQTGDGPFDEDFYIHTNSVGFCRRLFGDADVRETVRRISALGYGTLRHDAERLEAVCSPFTADASRPVNFVEGAVRQLAVLAARVPQEAYEPRTLGMPSWKLARGTVFTIAGLSVVAGMGTFVWGRSAYPPLDQLEAMLFSLRYSGAALLAFLVLAAVLLRGRSGSHKELLLSGGIVLFGIPLTGVGGLFVLNGYGDDSPPVRHEMRVLDKHSSRHRSSTTYYVHLRSWRPGHDEERLSVSPGTYRGVRAGRSVLRVTTRAGRYGLEWVDDYRIVE
;
A
#
# COMPACT_ATOMS: atom_id res chain seq x y z
N MET A 1 1.60 51.96 -13.30
CA MET A 1 2.45 50.75 -13.40
C MET A 1 1.86 49.87 -14.49
N SER A 2 2.57 49.61 -15.59
CA SER A 2 2.05 48.76 -16.67
C SER A 2 1.97 47.30 -16.20
N LEU A 3 0.97 46.54 -16.67
CA LEU A 3 0.84 45.10 -16.40
C LEU A 3 2.14 44.34 -16.73
N GLN A 4 2.87 44.77 -17.75
CA GLN A 4 4.19 44.24 -18.12
C GLN A 4 5.26 44.38 -17.02
N GLY A 5 5.24 45.45 -16.22
CA GLY A 5 6.18 45.63 -15.11
C GLY A 5 5.92 44.67 -13.95
N VAL A 6 4.66 44.32 -13.70
CA VAL A 6 4.28 43.35 -12.66
C VAL A 6 4.69 41.93 -13.06
N GLU A 7 4.52 41.56 -14.34
CA GLU A 7 4.92 40.26 -14.86
C GLU A 7 6.44 40.05 -14.80
N LEU A 8 7.24 41.05 -15.16
CA LEU A 8 8.71 40.96 -15.11
C LEU A 8 9.23 40.75 -13.67
N VAL A 9 8.63 41.44 -12.70
CA VAL A 9 8.97 41.31 -11.27
C VAL A 9 8.57 39.91 -10.76
N ALA A 10 7.38 39.43 -11.11
CA ALA A 10 6.91 38.09 -10.70
C ALA A 10 7.81 36.97 -11.26
N VAL A 11 8.20 37.05 -12.54
CA VAL A 11 9.12 36.09 -13.16
C VAL A 11 10.50 36.13 -12.48
N SER A 12 11.01 37.33 -12.18
CA SER A 12 12.31 37.49 -11.52
C SER A 12 12.32 36.88 -10.11
N ILE A 13 11.26 37.08 -9.32
CA ILE A 13 11.10 36.47 -8.00
C ILE A 13 11.05 34.94 -8.10
N MET A 14 10.28 34.40 -9.06
CA MET A 14 10.19 32.95 -9.27
C MET A 14 11.55 32.34 -9.65
N VAL A 15 12.31 32.99 -10.54
CA VAL A 15 13.65 32.54 -10.93
C VAL A 15 14.61 32.56 -9.74
N LEU A 16 14.61 33.63 -8.94
CA LEU A 16 15.44 33.72 -7.73
C LEU A 16 15.07 32.65 -6.70
N ALA A 17 13.79 32.34 -6.53
CA ALA A 17 13.32 31.28 -5.63
C ALA A 17 13.79 29.88 -6.08
N VAL A 18 13.67 29.58 -7.38
CA VAL A 18 14.17 28.31 -7.95
C VAL A 18 15.69 28.22 -7.80
N LEU A 19 16.42 29.29 -8.09
CA LEU A 19 17.88 29.33 -7.94
C LEU A 19 18.30 29.11 -6.48
N ALA A 20 17.65 29.78 -5.53
CA ALA A 20 17.90 29.59 -4.10
C ALA A 20 17.62 28.14 -3.66
N MET A 21 16.55 27.51 -4.17
CA MET A 21 16.22 26.10 -3.90
C MET A 21 17.30 25.15 -4.45
N VAL A 22 17.79 25.39 -5.68
CA VAL A 22 18.85 24.58 -6.30
C VAL A 22 20.17 24.74 -5.54
N ILE A 23 20.54 25.97 -5.17
CA ILE A 23 21.75 26.24 -4.37
C ILE A 23 21.63 25.59 -2.98
N GLY A 24 20.48 25.71 -2.32
CA GLY A 24 20.20 25.06 -1.03
C GLY A 24 20.30 23.54 -1.13
N ALA A 25 19.71 22.93 -2.16
CA ALA A 25 19.81 21.50 -2.41
C ALA A 25 21.26 21.06 -2.68
N ALA A 26 21.99 21.81 -3.51
CA ALA A 26 23.41 21.54 -3.80
C ALA A 26 24.28 21.64 -2.54
N PHE A 27 24.02 22.64 -1.68
CA PHE A 27 24.71 22.80 -0.40
C PHE A 27 24.43 21.63 0.55
N VAL A 28 23.17 21.22 0.68
CA VAL A 28 22.78 20.04 1.48
C VAL A 28 23.44 18.76 0.95
N LEU A 29 23.44 18.55 -0.36
CA LEU A 29 24.11 17.41 -0.99
C LEU A 29 25.63 17.43 -0.78
N ARG A 30 26.27 18.61 -0.90
CA ARG A 30 27.70 18.78 -0.64
C ARG A 30 28.04 18.51 0.83
N LYS A 31 27.26 19.06 1.77
CA LYS A 31 27.41 18.81 3.21
C LYS A 31 27.30 17.31 3.53
N ARG A 32 26.28 16.63 2.96
CA ARG A 32 26.11 15.17 3.11
C ARG A 32 27.27 14.37 2.53
N ARG A 33 27.77 14.74 1.33
CA ARG A 33 28.93 14.08 0.71
C ARG A 33 30.20 14.25 1.54
N LEU A 34 30.45 15.45 2.07
CA LEU A 34 31.58 15.71 2.95
C LEU A 34 31.48 14.94 4.26
N ALA A 35 30.30 14.89 4.88
CA ALA A 35 30.08 14.13 6.10
C ALA A 35 30.25 12.61 5.86
N LEU A 36 29.75 12.08 4.74
CA LEU A 36 29.98 10.68 4.36
C LEU A 36 31.45 10.39 4.09
N ARG A 37 32.20 11.32 3.48
CA ARG A 37 33.66 11.17 3.30
C ARG A 37 34.40 11.14 4.64
N ARG A 38 34.06 12.03 5.57
CA ARG A 38 34.64 12.02 6.93
C ARG A 38 34.34 10.71 7.66
N PHE A 39 33.09 10.25 7.57
CA PHE A 39 32.67 8.97 8.13
C PHE A 39 33.35 7.77 7.44
N SER A 40 33.59 7.84 6.12
CA SER A 40 34.36 6.81 5.41
C SER A 40 35.80 6.76 5.93
N ALA A 41 36.42 7.94 6.07
CA ALA A 41 37.79 8.07 6.54
C ALA A 41 37.97 7.56 7.97
N SER A 42 36.98 7.74 8.86
CA SER A 42 37.02 7.17 10.22
C SER A 42 36.95 5.64 10.23
N LEU A 43 36.52 5.00 9.14
CA LEU A 43 36.53 3.54 8.96
C LEU A 43 37.76 3.05 8.17
N GLY A 44 38.76 3.92 7.97
CA GLY A 44 39.94 3.61 7.15
C GLY A 44 39.64 3.49 5.65
N GLN A 45 38.51 4.01 5.17
CA GLN A 45 38.13 3.97 3.76
C GLN A 45 38.19 5.36 3.13
N GLU A 46 38.78 5.49 1.94
CA GLU A 46 38.75 6.77 1.21
C GLU A 46 37.32 7.21 0.87
N ARG A 47 36.48 6.23 0.50
CA ARG A 47 35.09 6.45 0.12
C ARG A 47 34.26 5.19 0.23
N LEU A 48 33.18 5.25 1.00
CA LEU A 48 32.14 4.23 0.98
C LEU A 48 31.37 4.27 -0.35
N GLN A 49 31.38 3.14 -1.06
CA GLN A 49 30.59 2.92 -2.26
C GLN A 49 29.25 2.29 -1.88
N SER A 50 28.17 2.78 -2.48
CA SER A 50 26.84 2.24 -2.20
C SER A 50 26.74 0.78 -2.63
N GLY A 51 26.35 -0.11 -1.72
CA GLY A 51 26.16 -1.54 -1.97
C GLY A 51 27.44 -2.38 -1.92
N ARG A 52 28.61 -1.76 -1.73
CA ARG A 52 29.87 -2.49 -1.52
C ARG A 52 29.98 -2.89 -0.05
N THR A 53 30.35 -4.14 0.18
CA THR A 53 30.69 -4.67 1.50
C THR A 53 32.19 -4.49 1.76
N TYR A 54 32.52 -4.18 3.00
CA TYR A 54 33.86 -4.01 3.52
C TYR A 54 34.02 -4.90 4.74
N GLU A 55 35.23 -5.38 4.99
CA GLU A 55 35.57 -6.19 6.15
C GLU A 55 36.49 -5.40 7.08
N ALA A 56 36.35 -5.65 8.38
CA ALA A 56 37.21 -5.10 9.41
C ALA A 56 37.21 -6.01 10.65
N GLU A 57 38.08 -5.71 11.60
CA GLU A 57 38.22 -6.46 12.85
C GLU A 57 38.28 -5.50 14.03
N VAL A 58 37.55 -5.80 15.09
CA VAL A 58 37.58 -5.05 16.36
C VAL A 58 37.60 -6.08 17.49
N ASP A 59 38.58 -5.99 18.38
CA ASP A 59 38.75 -6.89 19.54
C ASP A 59 38.70 -8.39 19.17
N GLY A 60 39.30 -8.77 18.02
CA GLY A 60 39.29 -10.14 17.50
C GLY A 60 37.98 -10.58 16.84
N CYS A 61 36.95 -9.74 16.82
CA CYS A 61 35.69 -9.99 16.14
C CYS A 61 35.75 -9.46 14.71
N ARG A 62 35.74 -10.38 13.74
CA ARG A 62 35.62 -10.04 12.31
C ARG A 62 34.18 -9.65 12.01
N TYR A 63 34.02 -8.56 11.27
CA TYR A 63 32.72 -8.07 10.86
C TYR A 63 32.75 -7.51 9.45
N GLU A 64 31.60 -7.57 8.81
CA GLU A 64 31.34 -6.88 7.56
C GLU A 64 30.55 -5.59 7.83
N TYR A 65 30.75 -4.57 7.00
CA TYR A 65 29.85 -3.42 6.98
C TYR A 65 29.57 -2.95 5.56
N ALA A 66 28.39 -2.36 5.36
CA ALA A 66 27.96 -1.85 4.07
C ALA A 66 27.16 -0.56 4.21
N TYR A 67 27.41 0.38 3.31
CA TYR A 67 26.57 1.56 3.14
C TYR A 67 25.67 1.37 1.91
N ARG A 68 24.37 1.63 2.05
CA ARG A 68 23.45 1.68 0.91
C ARG A 68 22.90 3.10 0.78
N ALA A 69 23.14 3.72 -0.37
CA ALA A 69 22.59 5.04 -0.66
C ALA A 69 21.06 4.97 -0.75
N GLY A 70 20.40 6.02 -0.28
CA GLY A 70 18.95 6.15 -0.39
C GLY A 70 18.50 6.25 -1.85
N SER A 71 17.33 5.69 -2.13
CA SER A 71 16.62 5.79 -3.41
C SER A 71 15.27 6.50 -3.21
N ARG A 72 14.48 6.65 -4.27
CA ARG A 72 13.16 7.31 -4.22
C ARG A 72 12.25 6.76 -3.12
N ASN A 73 12.31 5.46 -2.86
CA ASN A 73 11.40 4.76 -1.95
C ASN A 73 12.11 4.09 -0.76
N ARG A 74 13.43 4.31 -0.60
CA ARG A 74 14.21 3.71 0.50
C ARG A 74 15.20 4.74 1.05
N PRO A 75 15.19 5.02 2.35
CA PRO A 75 16.23 5.87 2.94
C PRO A 75 17.60 5.19 2.85
N ALA A 76 18.66 5.97 3.00
CA ALA A 76 20.00 5.40 3.11
C ALA A 76 20.09 4.49 4.35
N SER A 77 20.89 3.43 4.28
CA SER A 77 21.17 2.53 5.40
C SER A 77 22.66 2.31 5.58
N PHE A 78 23.04 2.03 6.82
CA PHE A 78 24.36 1.51 7.17
C PHE A 78 24.17 0.23 7.97
N GLU A 79 24.85 -0.83 7.55
CA GLU A 79 24.66 -2.20 8.00
C GLU A 79 25.99 -2.71 8.56
N ILE A 80 25.96 -3.38 9.71
CA ILE A 80 27.08 -4.14 10.29
C ILE A 80 26.63 -5.58 10.43
N ARG A 81 27.47 -6.53 10.04
CA ARG A 81 27.20 -7.97 10.14
C ARG A 81 28.36 -8.69 10.81
N ILE A 82 28.03 -9.67 11.65
CA ILE A 82 28.98 -10.65 12.17
C ILE A 82 28.47 -12.05 11.89
N GLU A 83 29.37 -13.01 11.74
CA GLU A 83 29.00 -14.41 11.61
C GLU A 83 28.40 -14.92 12.93
N CYS A 84 27.26 -15.60 12.84
CA CYS A 84 26.55 -16.17 13.97
C CYS A 84 25.63 -17.29 13.48
N ALA A 85 26.23 -18.46 13.26
CA ALA A 85 25.49 -19.66 12.89
C ALA A 85 24.57 -20.08 14.06
N SER A 86 23.29 -20.28 13.78
CA SER A 86 22.29 -20.73 14.75
C SER A 86 20.99 -21.10 14.02
N PRO A 87 20.17 -22.04 14.52
CA PRO A 87 18.98 -22.51 13.79
C PRO A 87 17.79 -21.54 13.77
N GLY A 88 17.87 -20.42 14.48
CA GLY A 88 16.78 -19.45 14.62
C GLY A 88 16.81 -18.31 13.59
N ASP A 89 15.71 -17.56 13.55
CA ASP A 89 15.61 -16.30 12.82
C ASP A 89 14.90 -15.25 13.68
N PHE A 90 15.34 -14.00 13.62
CA PHE A 90 14.58 -12.89 14.20
C PHE A 90 14.91 -11.54 13.57
N GLU A 91 13.98 -10.60 13.72
CA GLU A 91 14.17 -9.18 13.47
C GLU A 91 13.58 -8.41 14.64
N VAL A 92 14.41 -7.63 15.34
CA VAL A 92 13.99 -6.69 16.37
C VAL A 92 14.07 -5.27 15.82
N ARG A 93 13.02 -4.47 16.00
CA ARG A 93 12.95 -3.07 15.58
C ARG A 93 12.12 -2.25 16.56
N PRO A 94 12.27 -0.92 16.66
CA PRO A 94 11.37 -0.10 17.45
C PRO A 94 9.90 -0.30 17.04
N GLU A 95 9.04 -0.41 18.04
CA GLU A 95 7.61 -0.56 17.84
C GLU A 95 7.01 0.75 17.28
N ARG A 96 6.26 0.66 16.17
CA ARG A 96 5.61 1.83 15.57
C ARG A 96 4.17 1.94 16.07
N ARG A 97 3.58 3.13 15.96
CA ARG A 97 2.17 3.39 16.31
C ARG A 97 1.19 2.42 15.62
N LEU A 98 1.45 2.07 14.35
CA LEU A 98 0.62 1.10 13.63
C LEU A 98 0.77 -0.31 14.19
N ASP A 99 1.98 -0.73 14.56
CA ASP A 99 2.21 -2.04 15.18
C ASP A 99 1.39 -2.16 16.49
N ARG A 100 1.42 -1.11 17.32
CA ARG A 100 0.61 -1.01 18.55
C ARG A 100 -0.89 -1.15 18.30
N LEU A 101 -1.41 -0.53 17.24
CA LEU A 101 -2.82 -0.64 16.88
C LEU A 101 -3.17 -2.11 16.53
N PHE A 102 -2.38 -2.76 15.69
CA PHE A 102 -2.62 -4.16 15.30
C PHE A 102 -2.43 -5.15 16.45
N LYS A 103 -1.51 -4.86 17.38
CA LYS A 103 -1.34 -5.61 18.64
C LYS A 103 -2.58 -5.50 19.52
N ARG A 104 -3.12 -4.28 19.71
CA ARG A 104 -4.37 -4.05 20.46
C ARG A 104 -5.59 -4.75 19.85
N LEU A 105 -5.63 -4.85 18.53
CA LEU A 105 -6.68 -5.58 17.81
C LEU A 105 -6.48 -7.12 17.84
N GLY A 106 -5.38 -7.61 18.41
CA GLY A 106 -5.05 -9.03 18.47
C GLY A 106 -4.68 -9.66 17.12
N ILE A 107 -4.47 -8.84 16.08
CA ILE A 107 -4.18 -9.32 14.71
C ILE A 107 -2.74 -9.84 14.61
N ALA A 108 -1.80 -9.12 15.22
CA ALA A 108 -0.42 -9.57 15.34
C ALA A 108 -0.23 -10.30 16.67
N ALA A 109 0.18 -11.58 16.62
CA ALA A 109 0.73 -12.23 17.81
C ALA A 109 2.23 -11.93 17.82
N GLU A 110 2.62 -11.07 18.75
CA GLU A 110 4.02 -10.78 19.00
C GLU A 110 4.54 -11.67 20.13
N LEU A 111 5.80 -12.09 20.03
CA LEU A 111 6.50 -12.68 21.17
C LEU A 111 6.62 -11.65 22.29
N GLN A 112 5.96 -11.89 23.43
CA GLN A 112 6.23 -11.13 24.65
C GLN A 112 7.45 -11.72 25.36
N THR A 113 8.36 -10.85 25.81
CA THR A 113 9.55 -11.25 26.58
C THR A 113 9.27 -11.35 28.07
N GLY A 114 8.18 -10.72 28.55
CA GLY A 114 7.84 -10.61 29.96
C GLY A 114 8.44 -9.38 30.64
N ASP A 115 9.21 -8.56 29.90
CA ASP A 115 9.73 -7.27 30.31
C ASP A 115 8.87 -6.17 29.64
N GLY A 116 7.90 -5.64 30.39
CA GLY A 116 6.94 -4.64 29.89
C GLY A 116 7.59 -3.46 29.17
N PRO A 117 8.58 -2.78 29.77
CA PRO A 117 9.34 -1.72 29.09
C PRO A 117 9.99 -2.16 27.79
N PHE A 118 10.58 -3.37 27.72
CA PHE A 118 11.13 -3.88 26.46
C PHE A 118 10.05 -4.11 25.40
N ASP A 119 8.94 -4.75 25.79
CA ASP A 119 7.83 -5.14 24.92
C ASP A 119 6.98 -3.93 24.42
N GLU A 120 7.17 -2.75 25.02
CA GLU A 120 6.60 -1.46 24.57
C GLU A 120 7.52 -0.68 23.62
N ASP A 121 8.83 -0.88 23.74
CA ASP A 121 9.84 -0.18 22.94
C ASP A 121 10.19 -0.93 21.66
N PHE A 122 10.22 -2.26 21.72
CA PHE A 122 10.70 -3.12 20.66
C PHE A 122 9.62 -4.08 20.16
N TYR A 123 9.68 -4.34 18.86
CA TYR A 123 8.86 -5.30 18.16
C TYR A 123 9.71 -6.47 17.66
N ILE A 124 9.40 -7.70 18.10
CA ILE A 124 10.12 -8.92 17.67
C ILE A 124 9.34 -9.66 16.58
N HIS A 125 9.93 -9.77 15.39
CA HIS A 125 9.45 -10.59 14.27
C HIS A 125 10.29 -11.86 14.15
N THR A 126 9.67 -13.04 14.28
CA THR A 126 10.36 -14.34 14.17
C THR A 126 9.43 -15.41 13.64
N ASN A 127 9.95 -16.39 12.89
CA ASN A 127 9.24 -17.65 12.62
C ASN A 127 9.59 -18.74 13.66
N SER A 128 10.64 -18.50 14.45
CA SER A 128 11.22 -19.42 15.42
C SER A 128 10.86 -18.99 16.86
N VAL A 129 9.56 -19.02 17.19
CA VAL A 129 9.02 -18.48 18.46
C VAL A 129 9.69 -19.08 19.70
N GLY A 130 9.92 -20.39 19.73
CA GLY A 130 10.57 -21.04 20.88
C GLY A 130 12.03 -20.63 21.06
N PHE A 131 12.77 -20.50 19.96
CA PHE A 131 14.13 -19.98 19.93
C PHE A 131 14.20 -18.56 20.49
N CYS A 132 13.36 -17.65 19.98
CA CYS A 132 13.34 -16.27 20.43
C CYS A 132 12.86 -16.14 21.88
N ARG A 133 11.90 -16.95 22.32
CA ARG A 133 11.45 -16.95 23.72
C ARG A 133 12.58 -17.32 24.67
N ARG A 134 13.44 -18.27 24.28
CA ARG A 134 14.62 -18.66 25.06
C ARG A 134 15.66 -17.54 25.07
N LEU A 135 16.00 -17.00 23.90
CA LEU A 135 17.01 -15.94 23.74
C LEU A 135 16.60 -14.65 24.47
N PHE A 136 15.41 -14.14 24.20
CA PHE A 136 14.92 -12.88 24.78
C PHE A 136 14.32 -13.04 26.18
N GLY A 137 14.25 -14.26 26.73
CA GLY A 137 13.97 -14.49 28.14
C GLY A 137 15.10 -13.98 29.05
N ASP A 138 16.33 -13.94 28.54
CA ASP A 138 17.50 -13.40 29.22
C ASP A 138 17.47 -11.85 29.26
N ALA A 139 17.59 -11.28 30.45
CA ALA A 139 17.59 -9.82 30.66
C ALA A 139 18.83 -9.16 30.05
N ASP A 140 19.98 -9.83 30.06
CA ASP A 140 21.23 -9.31 29.47
C ASP A 140 21.07 -9.12 27.97
N VAL A 141 20.40 -10.07 27.30
CA VAL A 141 20.14 -10.02 25.86
C VAL A 141 19.26 -8.81 25.52
N ARG A 142 18.19 -8.58 26.28
CA ARG A 142 17.30 -7.42 26.08
C ARG A 142 18.06 -6.10 26.28
N GLU A 143 18.91 -6.04 27.30
CA GLU A 143 19.75 -4.87 27.56
C GLU A 143 20.79 -4.63 26.44
N THR A 144 21.41 -5.68 25.91
CA THR A 144 22.28 -5.59 24.73
C THR A 144 21.54 -5.01 23.53
N VAL A 145 20.29 -5.42 23.28
CA VAL A 145 19.47 -4.82 22.21
C VAL A 145 19.20 -3.33 22.45
N ARG A 146 18.88 -2.93 23.69
CA ARG A 146 18.71 -1.50 24.04
C ARG A 146 19.97 -0.70 23.75
N ARG A 147 21.15 -1.23 24.09
CA ARG A 147 22.44 -0.59 23.81
C ARG A 147 22.73 -0.46 22.32
N ILE A 148 22.47 -1.49 21.53
CA ILE A 148 22.58 -1.43 20.06
C ILE A 148 21.66 -0.34 19.49
N SER A 149 20.41 -0.28 19.97
CA SER A 149 19.45 0.74 19.56
C SER A 149 19.87 2.15 19.97
N ALA A 150 20.44 2.32 21.18
CA ALA A 150 20.95 3.60 21.68
C ALA A 150 22.13 4.14 20.85
N LEU A 151 22.89 3.27 20.19
CA LEU A 151 23.91 3.67 19.21
C LEU A 151 23.30 4.18 17.89
N GLY A 152 21.99 4.03 17.68
CA GLY A 152 21.26 4.46 16.49
C GLY A 152 20.93 3.34 15.50
N TYR A 153 21.18 2.08 15.86
CA TYR A 153 20.81 0.91 15.06
C TYR A 153 19.38 0.48 15.39
N GLY A 154 18.41 1.08 14.68
CA GLY A 154 16.98 0.80 14.89
C GLY A 154 16.50 -0.53 14.32
N THR A 155 17.36 -1.41 13.82
CA THR A 155 16.92 -2.76 13.44
C THR A 155 18.06 -3.74 13.69
N LEU A 156 17.75 -4.88 14.28
CA LEU A 156 18.66 -5.98 14.55
C LEU A 156 18.07 -7.25 13.93
N ARG A 157 18.85 -8.01 13.18
CA ARG A 157 18.40 -9.20 12.45
C ARG A 157 19.31 -10.38 12.70
N HIS A 158 18.73 -11.57 12.62
CA HIS A 158 19.40 -12.85 12.58
C HIS A 158 18.71 -13.72 11.54
N ASP A 159 19.48 -14.24 10.58
CA ASP A 159 18.99 -15.03 9.44
C ASP A 159 19.56 -16.47 9.42
N ALA A 160 19.78 -17.03 10.61
CA ALA A 160 20.44 -18.31 10.87
C ALA A 160 21.95 -18.33 10.64
N GLU A 161 22.52 -17.46 9.81
CA GLU A 161 23.96 -17.45 9.52
C GLU A 161 24.66 -16.25 10.13
N ARG A 162 23.99 -15.09 10.19
CA ARG A 162 24.61 -13.82 10.54
C ARG A 162 23.74 -13.01 11.48
N LEU A 163 24.38 -12.25 12.37
CA LEU A 163 23.73 -11.17 13.11
C LEU A 163 24.01 -9.84 12.43
N GLU A 164 22.96 -9.07 12.13
CA GLU A 164 23.04 -7.79 11.42
C GLU A 164 22.41 -6.66 12.24
N ALA A 165 23.14 -5.57 12.45
CA ALA A 165 22.59 -4.31 12.95
C ALA A 165 22.45 -3.30 11.81
N VAL A 166 21.26 -2.71 11.66
CA VAL A 166 20.92 -1.76 10.59
C VAL A 166 20.52 -0.41 11.17
N CYS A 167 21.22 0.64 10.74
CA CYS A 167 20.86 2.02 10.98
C CYS A 167 20.11 2.58 9.76
N SER A 168 18.81 2.86 9.90
CA SER A 168 17.99 3.46 8.83
C SER A 168 16.86 4.34 9.40
N PRO A 169 16.73 5.61 8.96
CA PRO A 169 17.56 6.29 7.97
C PRO A 169 18.98 6.58 8.49
N PHE A 170 20.00 6.30 7.67
CA PHE A 170 21.39 6.63 7.98
C PHE A 170 21.73 8.04 7.52
N THR A 171 22.19 8.85 8.46
CA THR A 171 22.79 10.16 8.22
C THR A 171 24.23 10.12 8.71
N ALA A 172 25.17 10.24 7.76
CA ALA A 172 26.56 10.53 8.10
C ALA A 172 26.58 11.95 8.66
N ASP A 173 26.64 12.07 9.99
CA ASP A 173 26.79 13.33 10.69
C ASP A 173 28.02 13.23 11.60
N ALA A 174 28.72 14.36 11.76
CA ALA A 174 29.91 14.46 12.60
C ALA A 174 29.59 14.29 14.10
N SER A 175 28.31 14.37 14.48
CA SER A 175 27.82 14.10 15.84
C SER A 175 27.80 12.62 16.21
N ARG A 176 27.97 11.69 15.25
CA ARG A 176 28.03 10.26 15.58
C ARG A 176 29.26 9.98 16.44
N PRO A 177 29.10 9.25 17.55
CA PRO A 177 30.20 9.00 18.45
C PRO A 177 31.27 8.16 17.74
N VAL A 178 32.54 8.37 18.13
CA VAL A 178 33.70 7.69 17.53
C VAL A 178 33.56 6.17 17.59
N ASN A 179 32.88 5.65 18.63
CA ASN A 179 32.59 4.24 18.83
C ASN A 179 31.29 3.77 18.16
N PHE A 180 30.70 4.50 17.20
CA PHE A 180 29.43 4.11 16.57
C PHE A 180 29.48 2.70 15.96
N VAL A 181 30.54 2.39 15.20
CA VAL A 181 30.72 1.06 14.58
C VAL A 181 31.27 0.06 15.59
N GLU A 182 32.38 0.39 16.25
CA GLU A 182 33.04 -0.52 17.21
C GLU A 182 32.14 -0.92 18.38
N GLY A 183 31.37 0.04 18.91
CA GLY A 183 30.40 -0.20 19.97
C GLY A 183 29.30 -1.17 19.53
N ALA A 184 28.81 -1.04 18.30
CA ALA A 184 27.81 -1.96 17.76
C ALA A 184 28.39 -3.37 17.53
N VAL A 185 29.62 -3.47 17.01
CA VAL A 185 30.31 -4.76 16.85
C VAL A 185 30.50 -5.45 18.20
N ARG A 186 30.95 -4.74 19.24
CA ARG A 186 31.07 -5.28 20.60
C ARG A 186 29.75 -5.80 21.15
N GLN A 187 28.67 -5.03 21.01
CA GLN A 187 27.36 -5.48 21.48
C GLN A 187 26.82 -6.65 20.65
N LEU A 188 27.06 -6.67 19.33
CA LEU A 188 26.71 -7.80 18.48
C LEU A 188 27.49 -9.06 18.88
N ALA A 189 28.79 -8.95 19.19
CA ALA A 189 29.60 -10.08 19.65
C ALA A 189 29.09 -10.65 20.99
N VAL A 190 28.72 -9.77 21.93
CA VAL A 190 28.08 -10.18 23.19
C VAL A 190 26.77 -10.92 22.93
N LEU A 191 25.95 -10.40 22.01
CA LEU A 191 24.69 -11.04 21.63
C LEU A 191 24.94 -12.40 20.96
N ALA A 192 25.88 -12.48 20.02
CA ALA A 192 26.25 -13.70 19.30
C ALA A 192 26.63 -14.84 20.26
N ALA A 193 27.39 -14.52 21.31
CA ALA A 193 27.77 -15.47 22.34
C ALA A 193 26.58 -16.01 23.16
N ARG A 194 25.44 -15.31 23.17
CA ARG A 194 24.20 -15.70 23.85
C ARG A 194 23.19 -16.37 22.92
N VAL A 195 23.42 -16.36 21.61
CA VAL A 195 22.53 -16.99 20.63
C VAL A 195 22.54 -18.51 20.83
N PRO A 196 21.38 -19.17 21.09
CA PRO A 196 21.32 -20.61 21.22
C PRO A 196 21.84 -21.34 19.97
N GLN A 197 22.72 -22.31 20.17
CA GLN A 197 23.32 -23.12 19.11
C GLN A 197 22.58 -24.44 18.86
N GLU A 198 21.80 -24.90 19.84
CA GLU A 198 21.07 -26.16 19.75
C GLU A 198 19.98 -26.09 18.68
N ALA A 199 19.98 -27.09 17.78
CA ALA A 199 18.92 -27.30 16.79
C ALA A 199 17.55 -27.28 17.49
N TYR A 200 16.80 -26.21 17.25
CA TYR A 200 15.41 -26.14 17.69
C TYR A 200 14.57 -26.87 16.65
N GLU A 201 13.94 -27.99 17.02
CA GLU A 201 12.88 -28.53 16.19
C GLU A 201 11.74 -27.52 16.18
N PRO A 202 11.42 -26.90 15.02
CA PRO A 202 10.25 -26.07 14.94
C PRO A 202 9.07 -26.99 15.25
N ARG A 203 8.45 -26.82 16.42
CA ARG A 203 7.11 -27.38 16.66
C ARG A 203 6.22 -26.71 15.63
N THR A 204 6.05 -27.36 14.50
CA THR A 204 4.98 -27.14 13.54
C THR A 204 3.69 -27.55 14.26
N LEU A 205 3.26 -26.73 15.22
CA LEU A 205 1.88 -26.70 15.68
C LEU A 205 1.05 -26.72 14.39
N GLY A 206 0.24 -27.77 14.21
CA GLY A 206 -0.44 -28.17 12.97
C GLY A 206 -1.46 -27.15 12.45
N MET A 207 -1.06 -25.88 12.36
CA MET A 207 -1.78 -24.85 11.66
C MET A 207 -1.74 -25.21 10.18
N PRO A 208 -2.88 -25.10 9.46
CA PRO A 208 -2.88 -25.18 8.01
C PRO A 208 -1.76 -24.28 7.50
N SER A 209 -0.95 -24.79 6.56
CA SER A 209 0.25 -24.07 6.11
C SER A 209 -0.13 -22.61 5.90
N TRP A 210 0.46 -21.68 6.64
CA TRP A 210 0.11 -20.26 6.56
C TRP A 210 0.16 -19.75 5.10
N LYS A 211 0.94 -20.43 4.25
CA LYS A 211 0.99 -20.27 2.80
C LYS A 211 -0.39 -20.48 2.15
N LEU A 212 -1.14 -21.50 2.57
CA LEU A 212 -2.51 -21.74 2.14
C LEU A 212 -3.44 -20.62 2.60
N ALA A 213 -3.43 -20.26 3.90
CA ALA A 213 -4.28 -19.19 4.41
C ALA A 213 -4.02 -17.85 3.69
N ARG A 214 -2.74 -17.48 3.53
CA ARG A 214 -2.30 -16.35 2.72
C ARG A 214 -2.77 -16.48 1.28
N GLY A 215 -2.55 -17.63 0.66
CA GLY A 215 -3.00 -17.94 -0.70
C GLY A 215 -4.49 -17.69 -0.86
N THR A 216 -5.32 -18.26 0.03
CA THR A 216 -6.77 -18.08 0.04
C THR A 216 -7.17 -16.60 0.12
N VAL A 217 -6.61 -15.82 1.05
CA VAL A 217 -6.93 -14.39 1.19
C VAL A 217 -6.61 -13.62 -0.10
N PHE A 218 -5.43 -13.83 -0.68
CA PHE A 218 -5.04 -13.15 -1.91
C PHE A 218 -5.80 -13.66 -3.15
N THR A 219 -6.16 -14.94 -3.21
CA THR A 219 -7.00 -15.50 -4.27
C THR A 219 -8.39 -14.89 -4.24
N ILE A 220 -9.05 -14.82 -3.08
CA ILE A 220 -10.36 -14.18 -2.94
C ILE A 220 -10.27 -12.69 -3.34
N ALA A 221 -9.24 -11.99 -2.86
CA ALA A 221 -9.02 -10.59 -3.21
C ALA A 221 -8.84 -10.38 -4.72
N GLY A 222 -7.98 -11.19 -5.37
CA GLY A 222 -7.75 -11.13 -6.81
C GLY A 222 -9.00 -11.49 -7.63
N LEU A 223 -9.71 -12.55 -7.24
CA LEU A 223 -10.96 -12.95 -7.89
C LEU A 223 -12.02 -11.86 -7.79
N SER A 224 -12.11 -11.14 -6.66
CA SER A 224 -13.06 -10.03 -6.53
C SER A 224 -12.80 -8.91 -7.54
N VAL A 225 -11.54 -8.60 -7.86
CA VAL A 225 -11.22 -7.58 -8.87
C VAL A 225 -11.58 -8.07 -10.28
N VAL A 226 -11.23 -9.32 -10.61
CA VAL A 226 -11.51 -9.89 -11.94
C VAL A 226 -13.02 -10.03 -12.16
N ALA A 227 -13.73 -10.62 -11.20
CA ALA A 227 -15.19 -10.75 -11.24
C ALA A 227 -15.86 -9.38 -11.27
N GLY A 228 -15.38 -8.42 -10.47
CA GLY A 228 -15.91 -7.07 -10.46
C GLY A 228 -15.76 -6.35 -11.79
N MET A 229 -14.57 -6.42 -12.40
CA MET A 229 -14.34 -5.83 -13.71
C MET A 229 -15.22 -6.49 -14.79
N GLY A 230 -15.28 -7.82 -14.81
CA GLY A 230 -16.07 -8.56 -15.78
C GLY A 230 -17.57 -8.26 -15.67
N THR A 231 -18.12 -8.33 -14.46
CA THR A 231 -19.54 -8.04 -14.20
C THR A 231 -19.87 -6.57 -14.43
N PHE A 232 -18.97 -5.63 -14.12
CA PHE A 232 -19.19 -4.22 -14.38
C PHE A 232 -19.23 -3.90 -15.87
N VAL A 233 -18.26 -4.40 -16.65
CA VAL A 233 -18.22 -4.20 -18.10
C VAL A 233 -19.45 -4.84 -18.76
N TRP A 234 -19.72 -6.10 -18.45
CA TRP A 234 -20.86 -6.82 -19.01
C TRP A 234 -22.18 -6.17 -18.60
N GLY A 235 -22.39 -5.94 -17.30
CA GLY A 235 -23.59 -5.33 -16.76
C GLY A 235 -23.85 -3.93 -17.34
N ARG A 236 -22.82 -3.07 -17.44
CA ARG A 236 -22.97 -1.74 -18.05
C ARG A 236 -23.31 -1.80 -19.54
N SER A 237 -22.79 -2.79 -20.26
CA SER A 237 -23.07 -2.94 -21.70
C SER A 237 -24.44 -3.54 -21.99
N ALA A 238 -24.87 -4.52 -21.20
CA ALA A 238 -26.10 -5.27 -21.43
C ALA A 238 -27.31 -4.62 -20.75
N TYR A 239 -27.10 -3.99 -19.58
CA TYR A 239 -28.15 -3.45 -18.72
C TYR A 239 -27.76 -2.06 -18.21
N PRO A 240 -27.58 -1.06 -19.09
CA PRO A 240 -27.14 0.28 -18.70
C PRO A 240 -28.21 0.96 -17.80
N PRO A 241 -27.93 1.19 -16.51
CA PRO A 241 -28.90 1.83 -15.62
C PRO A 241 -29.07 3.30 -15.99
N LEU A 242 -30.28 3.82 -15.81
CA LEU A 242 -30.60 5.22 -16.04
C LEU A 242 -29.99 6.11 -14.94
N ASP A 243 -30.02 5.66 -13.68
CA ASP A 243 -29.35 6.32 -12.55
C ASP A 243 -28.16 5.50 -12.02
N GLN A 244 -26.96 5.89 -12.43
CA GLN A 244 -25.72 5.23 -12.00
C GLN A 244 -25.40 5.49 -10.52
N LEU A 245 -25.79 6.63 -9.98
CA LEU A 245 -25.49 6.99 -8.60
C LEU A 245 -26.38 6.22 -7.63
N GLU A 246 -27.67 6.12 -7.93
CA GLU A 246 -28.63 5.33 -7.15
C GLU A 246 -28.20 3.86 -7.11
N ALA A 247 -27.89 3.27 -8.26
CA ALA A 247 -27.42 1.90 -8.32
C ALA A 247 -26.11 1.71 -7.55
N MET A 248 -25.18 2.67 -7.61
CA MET A 248 -23.95 2.62 -6.82
C MET A 248 -24.23 2.63 -5.31
N LEU A 249 -25.07 3.56 -4.83
CA LEU A 249 -25.46 3.67 -3.43
C LEU A 249 -26.22 2.43 -2.94
N PHE A 250 -27.10 1.88 -3.78
CA PHE A 250 -27.81 0.63 -3.49
C PHE A 250 -26.84 -0.54 -3.33
N SER A 251 -25.90 -0.69 -4.26
CA SER A 251 -24.88 -1.75 -4.19
C SER A 251 -23.97 -1.64 -2.97
N LEU A 252 -23.69 -0.41 -2.51
CA LEU A 252 -22.78 -0.14 -1.40
C LEU A 252 -23.24 -0.78 -0.08
N ARG A 253 -24.56 -0.93 0.11
CA ARG A 253 -25.15 -1.60 1.28
C ARG A 253 -24.67 -3.05 1.40
N TYR A 254 -24.67 -3.78 0.29
CA TYR A 254 -24.27 -5.19 0.24
C TYR A 254 -22.75 -5.34 0.12
N SER A 255 -22.11 -4.51 -0.69
CA SER A 255 -20.66 -4.56 -0.86
C SER A 255 -19.91 -4.14 0.40
N GLY A 256 -20.48 -3.22 1.21
CA GLY A 256 -19.94 -2.84 2.51
C GLY A 256 -19.95 -4.00 3.51
N ALA A 257 -21.07 -4.74 3.59
CA ALA A 257 -21.17 -5.94 4.43
C ALA A 257 -20.20 -7.04 3.97
N ALA A 258 -20.09 -7.27 2.66
CA ALA A 258 -19.15 -8.24 2.08
C ALA A 258 -17.68 -7.84 2.33
N LEU A 259 -17.36 -6.55 2.23
CA LEU A 259 -16.03 -6.03 2.52
C LEU A 259 -15.67 -6.23 4.00
N LEU A 260 -16.58 -5.91 4.91
CA LEU A 260 -16.37 -6.15 6.34
C LEU A 260 -16.18 -7.64 6.64
N ALA A 261 -17.03 -8.51 6.08
CA ALA A 261 -16.92 -9.95 6.24
C ALA A 261 -15.57 -10.49 5.72
N PHE A 262 -15.11 -10.01 4.56
CA PHE A 262 -13.79 -10.35 4.04
C PHE A 262 -12.67 -9.88 4.96
N LEU A 263 -12.71 -8.64 5.46
CA LEU A 263 -11.68 -8.11 6.34
C LEU A 263 -11.59 -8.88 7.66
N VAL A 264 -12.73 -9.29 8.22
CA VAL A 264 -12.77 -10.16 9.41
C VAL A 264 -12.18 -11.52 9.09
N LEU A 265 -12.58 -12.14 7.98
CA LEU A 265 -12.04 -13.44 7.55
C LEU A 265 -10.52 -13.36 7.33
N ALA A 266 -10.04 -12.34 6.62
CA ALA A 266 -8.63 -12.11 6.38
C ALA A 266 -7.87 -11.87 7.69
N ALA A 267 -8.43 -11.09 8.62
CA ALA A 267 -7.82 -10.88 9.93
C ALA A 267 -7.71 -12.18 10.73
N VAL A 268 -8.73 -13.05 10.70
CA VAL A 268 -8.72 -14.36 11.37
C VAL A 268 -7.70 -15.31 10.72
N LEU A 269 -7.73 -15.44 9.38
CA LEU A 269 -6.85 -16.36 8.64
C LEU A 269 -5.38 -15.95 8.68
N LEU A 270 -5.11 -14.65 8.71
CA LEU A 270 -3.75 -14.12 8.77
C LEU A 270 -3.27 -13.93 10.22
N ARG A 271 -4.12 -14.09 11.24
CA ARG A 271 -3.75 -13.86 12.64
C ARG A 271 -2.54 -14.70 13.03
N GLY A 272 -1.73 -14.16 13.95
CA GLY A 272 -0.68 -14.94 14.61
C GLY A 272 0.71 -14.78 14.01
N ARG A 273 0.85 -14.01 12.93
CA ARG A 273 2.14 -13.64 12.35
C ARG A 273 2.45 -12.17 12.60
N SER A 274 3.74 -11.91 12.73
CA SER A 274 4.28 -10.56 12.86
C SER A 274 4.16 -9.73 11.57
N GLY A 275 4.08 -10.38 10.41
CA GLY A 275 3.85 -9.75 9.09
C GLY A 275 2.38 -9.52 8.71
N SER A 276 1.42 -10.02 9.49
CA SER A 276 0.02 -10.15 9.07
C SER A 276 -0.67 -8.83 8.77
N HIS A 277 -0.30 -7.76 9.47
CA HIS A 277 -0.85 -6.43 9.21
C HIS A 277 -0.49 -5.90 7.81
N LYS A 278 0.71 -6.20 7.29
CA LYS A 278 1.11 -5.79 5.93
C LYS A 278 0.29 -6.53 4.88
N GLU A 279 0.09 -7.83 5.11
CA GLU A 279 -0.71 -8.68 4.22
C GLU A 279 -2.19 -8.28 4.25
N LEU A 280 -2.73 -7.94 5.43
CA LEU A 280 -4.08 -7.43 5.61
C LEU A 280 -4.27 -6.05 4.95
N LEU A 281 -3.30 -5.14 5.08
CA LEU A 281 -3.35 -3.83 4.41
C LEU A 281 -3.29 -3.97 2.89
N LEU A 282 -2.43 -4.85 2.38
CA LEU A 282 -2.29 -5.08 0.94
C LEU A 282 -3.56 -5.72 0.36
N SER A 283 -4.04 -6.81 0.96
CA SER A 283 -5.28 -7.48 0.53
C SER A 283 -6.50 -6.58 0.72
N GLY A 284 -6.59 -5.87 1.85
CA GLY A 284 -7.59 -4.85 2.13
C GLY A 284 -7.63 -3.75 1.08
N GLY A 285 -6.47 -3.24 0.66
CA GLY A 285 -6.38 -2.27 -0.43
C GLY A 285 -6.89 -2.81 -1.76
N ILE A 286 -6.64 -4.10 -2.08
CA ILE A 286 -7.15 -4.74 -3.29
C ILE A 286 -8.69 -4.87 -3.25
N VAL A 287 -9.23 -5.41 -2.15
CA VAL A 287 -10.69 -5.63 -2.03
C VAL A 287 -11.49 -4.34 -1.87
N LEU A 288 -10.87 -3.27 -1.38
CA LEU A 288 -11.51 -1.96 -1.27
C LEU A 288 -12.01 -1.45 -2.63
N PHE A 289 -11.36 -1.86 -3.73
CA PHE A 289 -11.82 -1.57 -5.09
C PHE A 289 -12.59 -2.74 -5.70
N GLY A 290 -12.10 -3.98 -5.50
CA GLY A 290 -12.71 -5.17 -6.10
C GLY A 290 -14.15 -5.44 -5.66
N ILE A 291 -14.43 -5.34 -4.35
CA ILE A 291 -15.75 -5.67 -3.80
C ILE A 291 -16.81 -4.64 -4.19
N PRO A 292 -16.59 -3.31 -4.06
CA PRO A 292 -17.56 -2.34 -4.57
C PRO A 292 -17.80 -2.45 -6.08
N LEU A 293 -16.74 -2.68 -6.87
CA LEU A 293 -16.88 -2.87 -8.31
C LEU A 293 -17.73 -4.11 -8.64
N THR A 294 -17.52 -5.22 -7.92
CA THR A 294 -18.37 -6.42 -8.00
C THR A 294 -19.79 -6.16 -7.55
N GLY A 295 -19.99 -5.36 -6.50
CA GLY A 295 -21.32 -4.96 -6.03
C GLY A 295 -22.10 -4.23 -7.11
N VAL A 296 -21.50 -3.18 -7.69
CA VAL A 296 -22.13 -2.37 -8.75
C VAL A 296 -22.38 -3.20 -10.01
N GLY A 297 -21.34 -3.89 -10.51
CA GLY A 297 -21.44 -4.70 -11.72
C GLY A 297 -22.41 -5.86 -11.58
N GLY A 298 -22.34 -6.58 -10.45
CA GLY A 298 -23.27 -7.64 -10.10
C GLY A 298 -24.70 -7.12 -9.97
N LEU A 299 -24.91 -5.93 -9.39
CA LEU A 299 -26.23 -5.31 -9.32
C LEU A 299 -26.79 -5.03 -10.72
N PHE A 300 -26.00 -4.48 -11.65
CA PHE A 300 -26.48 -4.25 -13.03
C PHE A 300 -26.92 -5.55 -13.70
N VAL A 301 -26.09 -6.59 -13.60
CA VAL A 301 -26.39 -7.90 -14.17
C VAL A 301 -27.65 -8.49 -13.53
N LEU A 302 -27.73 -8.55 -12.21
CA LEU A 302 -28.88 -9.14 -11.52
C LEU A 302 -30.16 -8.33 -11.69
N ASN A 303 -30.03 -7.00 -11.85
CA ASN A 303 -31.15 -6.11 -12.08
C ASN A 303 -31.76 -6.32 -13.47
N GLY A 304 -30.95 -6.52 -14.51
CA GLY A 304 -31.46 -6.68 -15.88
C GLY A 304 -31.67 -8.13 -16.32
N TYR A 305 -30.81 -9.07 -15.90
CA TYR A 305 -30.91 -10.49 -16.29
C TYR A 305 -32.18 -11.17 -15.78
N GLY A 306 -32.67 -10.76 -14.60
CA GLY A 306 -33.91 -11.27 -14.01
C GLY A 306 -35.09 -10.31 -14.13
N ASP A 307 -35.05 -9.39 -15.09
CA ASP A 307 -36.12 -8.40 -15.29
C ASP A 307 -37.14 -8.89 -16.33
N ASP A 308 -38.30 -9.33 -15.85
CA ASP A 308 -39.44 -9.73 -16.68
C ASP A 308 -40.44 -8.58 -16.89
N SER A 309 -40.13 -7.35 -16.47
CA SER A 309 -41.05 -6.22 -16.62
C SER A 309 -41.29 -5.88 -18.10
N PRO A 310 -42.51 -5.48 -18.47
CA PRO A 310 -42.82 -5.11 -19.85
C PRO A 310 -42.03 -3.86 -20.26
N PRO A 311 -41.53 -3.78 -21.51
CA PRO A 311 -40.81 -2.62 -21.99
C PRO A 311 -41.72 -1.40 -22.10
N VAL A 312 -41.27 -0.26 -21.58
CA VAL A 312 -41.98 1.03 -21.64
C VAL A 312 -41.30 1.93 -22.67
N ARG A 313 -42.08 2.59 -23.51
CA ARG A 313 -41.57 3.44 -24.60
C ARG A 313 -41.77 4.91 -24.27
N HIS A 314 -40.70 5.67 -24.38
CA HIS A 314 -40.64 7.10 -24.11
C HIS A 314 -40.19 7.84 -25.37
N GLU A 315 -41.04 8.72 -25.92
CA GLU A 315 -40.68 9.58 -27.04
C GLU A 315 -40.30 10.95 -26.52
N MET A 316 -39.00 11.25 -26.55
CA MET A 316 -38.46 12.46 -25.94
C MET A 316 -37.70 13.28 -26.97
N ARG A 317 -37.95 14.59 -26.95
CA ARG A 317 -37.19 15.54 -27.75
C ARG A 317 -35.77 15.63 -27.23
N VAL A 318 -34.81 15.59 -28.14
CA VAL A 318 -33.40 15.81 -27.79
C VAL A 318 -33.22 17.28 -27.46
N LEU A 319 -32.79 17.59 -26.24
CA LEU A 319 -32.53 18.94 -25.77
C LEU A 319 -31.16 19.41 -26.24
N ASP A 320 -30.14 18.59 -26.00
CA ASP A 320 -28.75 18.89 -26.33
C ASP A 320 -27.96 17.60 -26.61
N LYS A 321 -26.76 17.74 -27.17
CA LYS A 321 -25.82 16.63 -27.35
C LYS A 321 -24.38 17.11 -27.17
N HIS A 322 -23.57 16.32 -26.48
CA HIS A 322 -22.14 16.59 -26.31
C HIS A 322 -21.31 15.32 -26.48
N SER A 323 -20.02 15.49 -26.77
CA SER A 323 -19.06 14.40 -26.79
C SER A 323 -17.93 14.67 -25.79
N SER A 324 -17.42 13.61 -25.19
CA SER A 324 -16.25 13.66 -24.32
C SER A 324 -15.12 12.87 -24.97
N ARG A 325 -13.99 13.53 -25.23
CA ARG A 325 -12.81 12.95 -25.88
C ARG A 325 -11.72 12.68 -24.85
N HIS A 326 -11.30 11.43 -24.77
CA HIS A 326 -10.11 10.99 -24.05
C HIS A 326 -8.98 10.65 -25.03
N ARG A 327 -7.78 10.33 -24.51
CA ARG A 327 -6.58 10.06 -25.33
C ARG A 327 -6.80 8.98 -26.40
N SER A 328 -7.65 7.99 -26.13
CA SER A 328 -7.88 6.82 -27.00
C SER A 328 -9.35 6.55 -27.33
N SER A 329 -10.31 7.36 -26.86
CA SER A 329 -11.75 7.12 -27.09
C SER A 329 -12.56 8.42 -27.10
N THR A 330 -13.70 8.40 -27.79
CA THR A 330 -14.70 9.48 -27.72
C THR A 330 -16.04 8.86 -27.35
N THR A 331 -16.67 9.37 -26.29
CA THR A 331 -18.01 8.93 -25.86
C THR A 331 -19.03 10.01 -26.23
N TYR A 332 -20.17 9.60 -26.74
CA TYR A 332 -21.22 10.48 -27.25
C TYR A 332 -22.44 10.43 -26.33
N TYR A 333 -22.93 11.59 -25.94
CA TYR A 333 -24.07 11.72 -25.04
C TYR A 333 -25.16 12.58 -25.68
N VAL A 334 -26.41 12.21 -25.46
CA VAL A 334 -27.59 13.03 -25.76
C VAL A 334 -28.33 13.30 -24.46
N HIS A 335 -28.81 14.53 -24.33
CA HIS A 335 -29.64 14.98 -23.21
C HIS A 335 -31.08 15.07 -23.69
N LEU A 336 -31.98 14.39 -22.97
CA LEU A 336 -33.40 14.29 -23.28
C LEU A 336 -34.19 14.97 -22.18
N ARG A 337 -35.41 15.42 -22.48
CA ARG A 337 -36.35 15.77 -21.42
C ARG A 337 -36.67 14.52 -20.61
N SER A 338 -36.63 14.61 -19.28
CA SER A 338 -36.93 13.46 -18.44
C SER A 338 -38.41 13.08 -18.45
N TRP A 339 -38.65 11.77 -18.40
CA TRP A 339 -39.96 11.16 -18.16
C TRP A 339 -40.18 10.77 -16.70
N ARG A 340 -39.16 10.88 -15.85
CA ARG A 340 -39.22 10.50 -14.45
C ARG A 340 -39.65 11.70 -13.60
N PRO A 341 -40.57 11.52 -12.65
CA PRO A 341 -40.96 12.60 -11.74
C PRO A 341 -39.76 13.12 -10.94
N GLY A 342 -39.59 14.45 -10.88
CA GLY A 342 -38.52 15.09 -10.11
C GLY A 342 -37.16 15.18 -10.82
N HIS A 343 -37.07 14.74 -12.07
CA HIS A 343 -35.90 14.90 -12.93
C HIS A 343 -36.23 15.85 -14.08
N ASP A 344 -35.27 16.71 -14.45
CA ASP A 344 -35.45 17.65 -15.58
C ASP A 344 -34.95 17.05 -16.90
N GLU A 345 -33.81 16.35 -16.83
CA GLU A 345 -33.11 15.80 -17.99
C GLU A 345 -32.65 14.35 -17.78
N GLU A 346 -32.56 13.60 -18.88
CA GLU A 346 -31.96 12.27 -18.93
C GLU A 346 -30.74 12.28 -19.83
N ARG A 347 -29.64 11.73 -19.32
CA ARG A 347 -28.39 11.64 -20.05
C ARG A 347 -28.19 10.23 -20.59
N LEU A 348 -28.26 10.08 -21.91
CA LEU A 348 -28.10 8.79 -22.57
C LEU A 348 -26.77 8.71 -23.34
N SER A 349 -26.00 7.64 -23.12
CA SER A 349 -24.83 7.32 -23.96
C SER A 349 -25.30 6.65 -25.25
N VAL A 350 -24.93 7.22 -26.40
CA VAL A 350 -25.39 6.76 -27.71
C VAL A 350 -24.25 6.38 -28.64
N SER A 351 -24.57 5.60 -29.68
CA SER A 351 -23.62 5.27 -30.74
C SER A 351 -23.16 6.52 -31.52
N PRO A 352 -21.97 6.50 -32.14
CA PRO A 352 -21.50 7.60 -33.00
C PRO A 352 -22.42 7.87 -34.20
N GLY A 353 -23.14 6.85 -34.69
CA GLY A 353 -24.13 6.98 -35.76
C GLY A 353 -25.35 7.77 -35.29
N THR A 354 -25.94 7.34 -34.18
CA THR A 354 -27.08 8.03 -33.54
C THR A 354 -26.73 9.48 -33.21
N TYR A 355 -25.56 9.73 -32.62
CA TYR A 355 -25.12 11.09 -32.28
C TYR A 355 -25.04 12.03 -33.50
N ARG A 356 -24.57 11.52 -34.65
CA ARG A 356 -24.48 12.32 -35.88
C ARG A 356 -25.85 12.56 -36.52
N GLY A 357 -26.77 11.60 -36.43
CA GLY A 357 -28.12 11.70 -36.97
C GLY A 357 -29.03 12.64 -36.17
N VAL A 358 -28.84 12.72 -34.85
CA VAL A 358 -29.69 13.54 -33.96
C VAL A 358 -29.40 15.04 -34.12
N ARG A 359 -30.44 15.86 -34.20
CA ARG A 359 -30.39 17.33 -34.16
C ARG A 359 -31.03 17.84 -32.86
N ALA A 360 -30.25 18.51 -32.02
CA ALA A 360 -30.74 19.13 -30.79
C ALA A 360 -31.91 20.09 -31.09
N GLY A 361 -32.95 20.02 -30.26
CA GLY A 361 -34.19 20.76 -30.41
C GLY A 361 -35.04 20.36 -31.61
N ARG A 362 -34.69 19.35 -32.42
CA ARG A 362 -35.53 18.92 -33.56
C ARG A 362 -35.85 17.44 -33.52
N SER A 363 -34.85 16.61 -33.28
CA SER A 363 -35.03 15.17 -33.32
C SER A 363 -35.79 14.65 -32.10
N VAL A 364 -36.59 13.61 -32.34
CA VAL A 364 -37.26 12.83 -31.29
C VAL A 364 -36.60 11.46 -31.19
N LEU A 365 -36.15 11.11 -29.99
CA LEU A 365 -35.61 9.80 -29.68
C LEU A 365 -36.67 8.97 -28.97
N ARG A 366 -36.97 7.78 -29.50
CA ARG A 366 -37.76 6.77 -28.79
C ARG A 366 -36.81 5.91 -27.98
N VAL A 367 -36.87 6.06 -26.66
CA VAL A 367 -36.12 5.26 -25.69
C VAL A 367 -37.05 4.18 -25.15
N THR A 368 -36.60 2.93 -25.16
CA THR A 368 -37.30 1.81 -24.54
C THR A 368 -36.57 1.45 -23.25
N THR A 369 -37.27 1.47 -22.14
CA THR A 369 -36.74 1.13 -20.82
C THR A 369 -37.49 -0.03 -20.21
N ARG A 370 -36.89 -0.63 -19.19
CA ARG A 370 -37.52 -1.63 -18.33
C ARG A 370 -37.28 -1.27 -16.88
N ALA A 371 -38.18 -1.72 -16.00
CA ALA A 371 -38.20 -1.29 -14.60
C ALA A 371 -37.00 -1.80 -13.80
N GLY A 372 -36.38 -2.91 -14.23
CA GLY A 372 -35.35 -3.61 -13.47
C GLY A 372 -35.94 -4.45 -12.34
N ARG A 373 -35.32 -5.61 -12.07
CA ARG A 373 -35.72 -6.50 -10.97
C ARG A 373 -35.71 -5.82 -9.60
N TYR A 374 -34.80 -4.86 -9.40
CA TYR A 374 -34.68 -4.10 -8.15
C TYR A 374 -35.30 -2.70 -8.23
N GLY A 375 -36.12 -2.43 -9.26
CA GLY A 375 -36.69 -1.11 -9.50
C GLY A 375 -35.69 -0.08 -10.02
N LEU A 376 -34.51 -0.52 -10.46
CA LEU A 376 -33.51 0.33 -11.09
C LEU A 376 -33.76 0.32 -12.59
N GLU A 377 -34.40 1.38 -13.10
CA GLU A 377 -34.73 1.48 -14.51
C GLU A 377 -33.45 1.44 -15.38
N TRP A 378 -33.50 0.67 -16.47
CA TRP A 378 -32.39 0.52 -17.40
C TRP A 378 -32.86 0.62 -18.85
N VAL A 379 -31.94 1.00 -19.74
CA VAL A 379 -32.25 1.24 -21.16
C VAL A 379 -32.09 -0.05 -21.96
N ASP A 380 -33.17 -0.51 -22.56
CA ASP A 380 -33.24 -1.71 -23.41
C ASP A 380 -32.82 -1.39 -24.85
N ASP A 381 -33.39 -0.33 -25.42
CA ASP A 381 -33.10 0.13 -26.79
C ASP A 381 -33.35 1.63 -26.97
N TYR A 382 -32.76 2.23 -27.99
CA TYR A 382 -33.09 3.59 -28.42
C TYR A 382 -32.95 3.77 -29.94
N ARG A 383 -33.88 4.54 -30.54
CA ARG A 383 -33.84 4.87 -31.98
C ARG A 383 -34.42 6.25 -32.28
N ILE A 384 -33.92 6.86 -33.36
CA ILE A 384 -34.44 8.13 -33.88
C ILE A 384 -35.76 7.83 -34.61
N VAL A 385 -36.81 8.61 -34.33
CA VAL A 385 -38.12 8.46 -34.98
C VAL A 385 -38.39 9.60 -35.96
N GLU A 386 -37.92 10.81 -35.65
CA GLU A 386 -38.12 12.03 -36.44
C GLU A 386 -36.88 12.94 -36.44
#